data_AF-A0ABD1R5N0-F1
#
_entry.id   AF-A0ABD1R5N0-F1
#
_cell.length_a   1.000
_cell.length_b   1.000
_cell.length_c   1.000
_cell.angle_alpha   90.00
_cell.angle_beta   90.00
_cell.angle_gamma   90.00
#
_symmetry.space_group_name_H-M   'P 1'
#
loop_
_entity.id
_entity.type
_entity.pdbx_description
1 polymer ?
#
loop_
_entity_poly.entity_id
_entity_poly.type
_entity_poly.pdbx_seq_one_letter_code
_entity_poly.pdbx_strand_id
1 'polypeptide(L)'
;MAKIFATQNLPADVIQVIDQLERHCLAPDGSLISKSTYYDLQLAREEMCKERQRYLEAMAIYIEAIAMVEEYQQAISVANLGGIRDVQGLYPQLGLKNSPQVYETLEHRMVVAEAAQKLRLPLISKDGDIHEEEIEKLGNMSRSSLDSTSTSVTMSSSTNSTNYTNASAIGMGAPTNNALSGMIDASEPEVGGAPNRFLGITPAYLWQTQFKQPPLSMDTTKYQVLLAREIANRLEAKCDKLADAVVIDDIDSSNGHQSLTSRLPERVKLSIEEIEREETEWREDLYSSDRKFAEYYNVLEQILGVLIKLVKDIKLQHQHKYDELQKTWLCKRCETMSAKLGVLEHILLLETYTPETIPALHKIRKYLVESTEEASLAYNKAVTRLREYQGVDPHFDNIARQYHDIVKKLENMQWTIHQVEMDLKRLPGDPSN
;
A
#
# COMPACT_ATOMS: atom_id res chain seq x y z
N MET A 1 -35.00 17.57 -10.53
CA MET A 1 -35.81 16.34 -10.46
C MET A 1 -35.00 15.06 -10.14
N ALA A 2 -33.80 15.15 -9.53
CA ALA A 2 -32.93 13.99 -9.29
C ALA A 2 -32.77 13.58 -7.80
N LYS A 3 -33.53 14.18 -6.87
CA LYS A 3 -33.41 13.92 -5.42
C LYS A 3 -34.18 12.67 -4.93
N ILE A 4 -34.96 12.01 -5.78
CA ILE A 4 -35.94 10.99 -5.36
C ILE A 4 -35.45 9.54 -5.54
N PHE A 5 -34.42 9.29 -6.37
CA PHE A 5 -34.01 7.91 -6.69
C PHE A 5 -32.84 7.35 -5.88
N ALA A 6 -32.20 8.15 -5.01
CA ALA A 6 -31.04 7.70 -4.22
C ALA A 6 -31.36 7.33 -2.76
N THR A 7 -32.59 7.55 -2.29
CA THR A 7 -32.96 7.40 -0.88
C THR A 7 -33.49 6.02 -0.50
N GLN A 8 -33.67 5.09 -1.44
CA GLN A 8 -34.38 3.84 -1.16
C GLN A 8 -33.54 2.74 -0.49
N ASN A 9 -32.21 2.84 -0.42
CA ASN A 9 -31.37 1.72 0.06
C ASN A 9 -30.21 2.11 0.98
N LEU A 10 -30.19 3.32 1.55
CA LEU A 10 -29.15 3.71 2.50
C LEU A 10 -29.63 3.58 3.95
N PRO A 11 -28.80 3.04 4.87
CA PRO A 11 -29.11 3.01 6.30
C PRO A 11 -29.44 4.43 6.78
N ALA A 12 -30.42 4.57 7.68
CA ALA A 12 -30.86 5.87 8.20
C ALA A 12 -29.70 6.73 8.73
N ASP A 13 -28.70 6.08 9.34
CA ASP A 13 -27.46 6.70 9.84
C ASP A 13 -26.67 7.41 8.74
N VAL A 14 -26.61 6.83 7.53
CA VAL A 14 -25.87 7.40 6.40
C VAL A 14 -26.63 8.58 5.81
N ILE A 15 -27.95 8.52 5.78
CA ILE A 15 -28.80 9.64 5.34
C ILE A 15 -28.65 10.83 6.30
N GLN A 16 -28.59 10.57 7.60
CA GLN A 16 -28.39 11.60 8.63
C GLN A 16 -27.02 12.27 8.52
N VAL A 17 -25.96 11.49 8.26
CA VAL A 17 -24.61 12.02 8.06
C VAL A 17 -24.50 12.80 6.75
N ILE A 18 -25.13 12.33 5.66
CA ILE A 18 -25.19 13.07 4.39
C ILE A 18 -25.88 14.42 4.59
N ASP A 19 -26.99 14.46 5.33
CA ASP A 19 -27.74 15.69 5.59
C ASP A 19 -26.95 16.66 6.51
N GLN A 20 -26.18 16.14 7.47
CA GLN A 20 -25.24 16.95 8.26
C GLN A 20 -24.08 17.50 7.44
N LEU A 21 -23.48 16.69 6.56
CA LEU A 21 -22.45 17.14 5.61
C LEU A 21 -23.01 18.16 4.62
N GLU A 22 -24.24 17.97 4.14
CA GLU A 22 -24.91 18.92 3.23
C GLU A 22 -25.14 20.27 3.92
N ARG A 23 -25.49 20.26 5.23
CA ARG A 23 -25.73 21.48 6.02
C ARG A 23 -24.47 22.19 6.51
N HIS A 24 -23.42 21.48 6.89
CA HIS A 24 -22.23 22.08 7.51
C HIS A 24 -21.05 22.25 6.53
N CYS A 25 -20.92 21.35 5.56
CA CYS A 25 -19.78 21.33 4.62
C CYS A 25 -20.16 21.75 3.19
N LEU A 26 -21.45 21.80 2.86
CA LEU A 26 -21.92 22.04 1.48
C LEU A 26 -23.10 23.03 1.44
N ALA A 27 -23.26 23.86 2.48
CA ALA A 27 -24.30 24.89 2.49
C ALA A 27 -24.16 25.77 1.22
N PRO A 28 -25.25 26.04 0.47
CA PRO A 28 -25.21 26.84 -0.76
C PRO A 28 -24.57 28.22 -0.60
N ASP A 29 -24.56 28.72 0.64
CA ASP A 29 -24.11 30.05 1.01
C ASP A 29 -22.61 30.11 1.33
N GLY A 30 -21.91 28.97 1.42
CA GLY A 30 -20.47 28.89 1.72
C GLY A 30 -20.06 29.50 3.07
N SER A 31 -21.01 29.71 3.97
CA SER A 31 -20.86 30.58 5.16
C SER A 31 -19.98 30.00 6.27
N LEU A 32 -19.78 28.68 6.30
CA LEU A 32 -19.06 27.97 7.37
C LEU A 32 -17.66 27.49 6.95
N ILE A 33 -17.23 27.78 5.73
CA ILE A 33 -16.01 27.23 5.12
C ILE A 33 -15.24 28.34 4.41
N SER A 34 -13.91 28.26 4.39
CA SER A 34 -13.09 29.22 3.64
C SER A 34 -13.44 29.16 2.15
N LYS A 35 -13.46 30.30 1.44
CA LYS A 35 -13.83 30.34 0.01
C LYS A 35 -12.99 29.38 -0.84
N SER A 36 -11.70 29.22 -0.53
CA SER A 36 -10.81 28.29 -1.24
C SER A 36 -11.26 26.84 -1.09
N THR A 37 -11.49 26.39 0.15
CA THR A 37 -11.88 25.01 0.44
C THR A 37 -13.28 24.67 -0.08
N TYR A 38 -14.18 25.65 -0.18
CA TYR A 38 -15.49 25.48 -0.81
C TYR A 38 -15.36 25.18 -2.32
N TYR A 39 -14.53 25.93 -3.06
CA TYR A 39 -14.30 25.70 -4.48
C TYR A 39 -13.63 24.34 -4.74
N ASP A 40 -12.66 23.95 -3.92
CA ASP A 40 -11.99 22.65 -4.04
C ASP A 40 -12.97 21.48 -3.81
N LEU A 41 -13.84 21.59 -2.81
CA LEU A 41 -14.89 20.59 -2.55
C LEU A 41 -15.93 20.52 -3.68
N GLN A 42 -16.30 21.68 -4.24
CA GLN A 42 -17.22 21.73 -5.38
C GLN A 42 -16.59 21.06 -6.62
N LEU A 43 -15.32 21.34 -6.90
CA LEU A 43 -14.58 20.72 -8.00
C LEU A 43 -14.48 19.20 -7.81
N ALA A 44 -14.08 18.74 -6.63
CA ALA A 44 -14.00 17.31 -6.31
C ALA A 44 -15.34 16.58 -6.49
N ARG A 45 -16.46 17.25 -6.16
CA ARG A 45 -17.80 16.70 -6.38
C ARG A 45 -18.13 16.55 -7.86
N GLU A 46 -17.79 17.55 -8.67
CA GLU A 46 -17.98 17.46 -10.11
C GLU A 46 -17.12 16.36 -10.73
N GLU A 47 -15.87 16.22 -10.29
CA GLU A 47 -14.98 15.15 -10.74
C GLU A 47 -15.50 13.77 -10.34
N MET A 48 -15.96 13.59 -9.10
CA MET A 48 -16.59 12.34 -8.66
C MET A 48 -17.87 12.02 -9.42
N CYS A 49 -18.70 13.02 -9.73
CA CYS A 49 -19.91 12.81 -10.53
C CYS A 49 -19.57 12.39 -11.96
N LYS A 50 -18.56 13.03 -12.57
CA LYS A 50 -18.05 12.67 -13.91
C LYS A 50 -17.46 11.26 -13.90
N GLU A 51 -16.70 10.89 -12.88
CA GLU A 51 -16.09 9.56 -12.77
C GLU A 51 -17.13 8.47 -12.53
N ARG A 52 -18.14 8.74 -11.70
CA ARG A 52 -19.29 7.83 -11.54
C ARG A 52 -20.04 7.63 -12.85
N GLN A 53 -20.25 8.70 -13.62
CA GLN A 53 -20.91 8.61 -14.92
C GLN A 53 -20.10 7.74 -15.89
N ARG A 54 -18.77 7.95 -15.97
CA ARG A 54 -17.87 7.12 -16.78
C ARG A 54 -17.90 5.66 -16.35
N TYR A 55 -17.97 5.38 -15.05
CA TYR A 55 -18.08 4.01 -14.53
C TYR A 55 -19.38 3.35 -14.98
N LEU A 56 -20.52 4.06 -14.89
CA LEU A 56 -21.81 3.53 -15.33
C LEU A 56 -21.84 3.29 -16.84
N GLU A 57 -21.24 4.18 -17.64
CA GLU A 57 -21.08 4.01 -19.08
C GLU A 57 -20.20 2.81 -19.42
N ALA A 58 -19.06 2.66 -18.74
CA ALA A 58 -18.18 1.50 -18.90
C ALA A 58 -18.87 0.18 -18.50
N MET A 59 -19.68 0.20 -17.45
CA MET A 59 -20.45 -0.96 -17.00
C MET A 59 -21.53 -1.33 -18.02
N ALA A 60 -22.22 -0.35 -18.61
CA ALA A 60 -23.19 -0.61 -19.68
C ALA A 60 -22.53 -1.24 -20.91
N ILE A 61 -21.38 -0.71 -21.33
CA ILE A 61 -20.59 -1.26 -22.44
C ILE A 61 -20.12 -2.69 -22.14
N TYR A 62 -19.71 -2.96 -20.89
CA TYR A 62 -19.28 -4.29 -20.47
C TYR A 62 -20.43 -5.31 -20.51
N ILE A 63 -21.63 -4.91 -20.06
CA ILE A 63 -22.83 -5.76 -20.12
C ILE A 63 -23.21 -6.06 -21.58
N GLU A 64 -23.14 -5.06 -22.47
CA GLU A 64 -23.38 -5.24 -23.90
C GLU A 64 -22.34 -6.19 -24.53
N ALA A 65 -21.07 -6.07 -24.15
CA ALA A 65 -20.00 -6.95 -24.61
C ALA A 65 -20.20 -8.41 -24.17
N ILE A 66 -20.65 -8.63 -22.91
CA ILE A 66 -21.01 -9.97 -22.42
C ILE A 66 -22.15 -10.55 -23.26
N ALA A 67 -23.24 -9.79 -23.45
CA ALA A 67 -24.39 -10.27 -24.21
C ALA A 67 -23.99 -10.67 -25.65
N MET A 68 -23.12 -9.90 -26.30
CA MET A 68 -22.61 -10.24 -27.64
C MET A 68 -21.77 -11.53 -27.66
N VAL A 69 -20.97 -11.81 -26.62
CA VAL A 69 -20.20 -13.05 -26.51
C VAL A 69 -21.10 -14.24 -26.21
N GLU A 70 -22.10 -14.06 -25.33
CA GLU A 70 -23.10 -15.09 -25.02
C GLU A 70 -23.94 -15.47 -26.25
N GLU A 71 -24.39 -14.49 -27.04
CA GLU A 71 -25.09 -14.72 -28.32
C GLU A 71 -24.22 -15.51 -29.31
N TYR A 72 -22.91 -15.21 -29.39
CA TYR A 72 -21.96 -15.95 -30.21
C TYR A 72 -21.78 -17.41 -29.73
N GLN A 73 -21.63 -17.61 -28.43
CA GLN A 73 -21.45 -18.94 -27.84
C GLN A 73 -22.72 -19.80 -27.99
N GLN A 74 -23.89 -19.16 -27.87
CA GLN A 74 -25.18 -19.80 -28.13
C GLN A 74 -25.34 -20.17 -29.60
N ALA A 75 -24.94 -19.29 -30.53
CA ALA A 75 -24.94 -19.59 -31.96
C ALA A 75 -24.02 -20.77 -32.33
N ILE A 76 -22.81 -20.85 -31.75
CA ILE A 76 -21.91 -22.00 -31.91
C ILE A 76 -22.56 -23.28 -31.36
N SER A 77 -23.22 -23.22 -30.20
CA SER A 77 -23.87 -24.39 -29.61
C SER A 77 -24.99 -24.96 -30.49
N VAL A 78 -25.77 -24.09 -31.13
CA VAL A 78 -26.85 -24.46 -32.08
C VAL A 78 -26.27 -25.03 -33.37
N ALA A 79 -25.17 -24.45 -33.89
CA ALA A 79 -24.48 -24.97 -35.07
C ALA A 79 -23.89 -26.38 -34.83
N ASN A 80 -23.34 -26.62 -33.63
CA ASN A 80 -22.78 -27.91 -33.24
C ASN A 80 -23.84 -29.00 -33.06
N LEU A 81 -25.06 -28.67 -32.59
CA LEU A 81 -26.18 -29.62 -32.51
C LEU A 81 -26.71 -30.04 -33.90
N GLY A 82 -26.54 -29.20 -34.92
CA GLY A 82 -27.03 -29.45 -36.28
C GLY A 82 -26.15 -30.34 -37.16
N GLY A 83 -24.94 -30.72 -36.71
CA GLY A 83 -24.03 -31.61 -37.46
C GLY A 83 -23.42 -31.01 -38.74
N ILE A 84 -23.45 -29.69 -38.92
CA ILE A 84 -23.00 -29.01 -40.14
C ILE A 84 -21.53 -28.57 -39.98
N ARG A 85 -20.63 -29.08 -40.83
CA ARG A 85 -19.18 -28.84 -40.76
C ARG A 85 -18.71 -27.51 -41.36
N ASP A 86 -19.53 -26.84 -42.16
CA ASP A 86 -19.18 -25.55 -42.78
C ASP A 86 -19.76 -24.37 -41.98
N VAL A 87 -19.10 -24.11 -40.85
CA VAL A 87 -19.45 -23.05 -39.89
C VAL A 87 -19.32 -21.65 -40.54
N GLN A 88 -18.43 -21.49 -41.52
CA GLN A 88 -18.08 -20.20 -42.12
C GLN A 88 -19.21 -19.54 -42.94
N GLY A 89 -20.13 -20.33 -43.52
CA GLY A 89 -21.19 -19.83 -44.43
C GLY A 89 -22.52 -19.48 -43.75
N LEU A 90 -22.72 -19.90 -42.50
CA LEU A 90 -24.00 -19.79 -41.77
C LEU A 90 -24.05 -18.61 -40.80
N TYR A 91 -22.94 -17.92 -40.57
CA TYR A 91 -22.85 -16.76 -39.67
C TYR A 91 -23.89 -15.66 -39.93
N PRO A 92 -24.21 -15.27 -41.19
CA PRO A 92 -25.26 -14.29 -41.45
C PRO A 92 -26.68 -14.79 -41.15
N GLN A 93 -26.90 -16.12 -41.18
CA GLN A 93 -28.21 -16.74 -40.91
C GLN A 93 -28.48 -16.94 -39.42
N LEU A 94 -27.45 -17.01 -38.58
CA LEU A 94 -27.55 -17.06 -37.10
C LEU A 94 -27.65 -15.68 -36.44
N GLY A 95 -27.82 -14.60 -37.21
CA GLY A 95 -27.99 -13.24 -36.67
C GLY A 95 -26.70 -12.56 -36.19
N LEU A 96 -25.54 -13.19 -36.40
CA LEU A 96 -24.23 -12.62 -36.05
C LEU A 96 -23.81 -11.58 -37.09
N LYS A 97 -23.47 -10.37 -36.61
CA LYS A 97 -23.17 -9.22 -37.48
C LYS A 97 -21.68 -9.14 -37.89
N ASN A 98 -20.79 -9.83 -37.18
CA ASN A 98 -19.35 -9.73 -37.34
C ASN A 98 -18.69 -11.11 -37.57
N SER A 99 -17.43 -11.12 -37.99
CA SER A 99 -16.66 -12.36 -38.15
C SER A 99 -16.34 -13.02 -36.80
N PRO A 100 -16.24 -14.35 -36.72
CA PRO A 100 -15.97 -15.10 -35.48
C PRO A 100 -14.67 -14.65 -34.77
N GLN A 101 -13.66 -14.25 -35.54
CA GLN A 101 -12.39 -13.75 -35.02
C GLN A 101 -12.56 -12.47 -34.15
N VAL A 102 -13.59 -11.65 -34.42
CA VAL A 102 -13.89 -10.45 -33.62
C VAL A 102 -14.45 -10.83 -32.26
N TYR A 103 -15.31 -11.84 -32.18
CA TYR A 103 -15.90 -12.32 -30.92
C TYR A 103 -14.85 -13.02 -30.05
N GLU A 104 -13.99 -13.86 -30.63
CA GLU A 104 -12.86 -14.48 -29.92
C GLU A 104 -11.87 -13.43 -29.40
N THR A 105 -11.59 -12.40 -30.20
CA THR A 105 -10.74 -11.28 -29.76
C THR A 105 -11.41 -10.46 -28.65
N LEU A 106 -12.72 -10.24 -28.73
CA LEU A 106 -13.50 -9.55 -27.70
C LEU A 106 -13.48 -10.32 -26.38
N GLU A 107 -13.74 -11.63 -26.42
CA GLU A 107 -13.67 -12.53 -25.27
C GLU A 107 -12.27 -12.50 -24.63
N HIS A 108 -11.22 -12.65 -25.44
CA HIS A 108 -9.84 -12.56 -24.95
C HIS A 108 -9.53 -11.19 -24.32
N ARG A 109 -9.98 -10.08 -24.94
CA ARG A 109 -9.78 -8.74 -24.38
C ARG A 109 -10.57 -8.50 -23.10
N MET A 110 -11.76 -9.07 -22.97
CA MET A 110 -12.54 -9.03 -21.73
C MET A 110 -11.84 -9.78 -20.60
N VAL A 111 -11.30 -10.98 -20.88
CA VAL A 111 -10.50 -11.75 -19.92
C VAL A 111 -9.26 -10.98 -19.48
N VAL A 112 -8.55 -10.35 -20.42
CA VAL A 112 -7.38 -9.50 -20.11
C VAL A 112 -7.79 -8.26 -19.30
N ALA A 113 -8.92 -7.63 -19.62
CA ALA A 113 -9.43 -6.48 -18.89
C ALA A 113 -9.86 -6.85 -17.46
N GLU A 114 -10.51 -8.00 -17.28
CA GLU A 114 -10.89 -8.54 -15.97
C GLU A 114 -9.64 -8.90 -15.14
N ALA A 115 -8.63 -9.51 -15.76
CA ALA A 115 -7.35 -9.78 -15.12
C ALA A 115 -6.62 -8.47 -14.73
N ALA A 116 -6.62 -7.46 -15.61
CA ALA A 116 -6.04 -6.15 -15.32
C ALA A 116 -6.79 -5.40 -14.21
N GLN A 117 -8.12 -5.54 -14.11
CA GLN A 117 -8.89 -5.02 -12.99
C GLN A 117 -8.55 -5.74 -11.69
N LYS A 118 -8.41 -7.07 -11.72
CA LYS A 118 -7.93 -7.87 -10.58
C LYS A 118 -6.53 -7.48 -10.12
N LEU A 119 -5.66 -7.03 -11.03
CA LEU A 119 -4.30 -6.55 -10.75
C LEU A 119 -4.24 -5.12 -10.19
N ARG A 120 -5.20 -4.24 -10.54
CA ARG A 120 -5.30 -2.86 -10.02
C ARG A 120 -5.95 -2.79 -8.65
N LEU A 121 -6.87 -3.72 -8.38
CA LEU A 121 -7.29 -4.01 -7.02
C LEU A 121 -6.10 -4.68 -6.31
N PRO A 122 -5.82 -4.40 -5.02
CA PRO A 122 -4.88 -5.21 -4.26
C PRO A 122 -5.23 -6.68 -4.51
N LEU A 123 -4.28 -7.45 -5.05
CA LEU A 123 -4.46 -8.85 -5.41
C LEU A 123 -4.78 -9.65 -4.15
N ILE A 124 -6.05 -9.72 -3.80
CA ILE A 124 -6.54 -10.71 -2.87
C ILE A 124 -6.56 -12.00 -3.71
N SER A 125 -5.50 -12.82 -3.56
CA SER A 125 -5.45 -14.16 -4.13
C SER A 125 -6.74 -14.92 -3.79
N LYS A 126 -7.15 -15.87 -4.63
CA LYS A 126 -8.23 -16.82 -4.30
C LYS A 126 -7.99 -17.60 -2.99
N ASP A 127 -6.80 -17.49 -2.41
CA ASP A 127 -6.38 -18.08 -1.14
C ASP A 127 -5.91 -17.05 -0.08
N GLY A 128 -6.21 -15.75 -0.27
CA GLY A 128 -6.07 -14.75 0.79
C GLY A 128 -4.66 -14.42 1.30
N ASP A 129 -3.59 -14.99 0.72
CA ASP A 129 -2.22 -14.67 1.12
C ASP A 129 -1.63 -13.52 0.30
N ILE A 130 -1.08 -12.52 1.00
CA ILE A 130 -0.45 -11.35 0.41
C ILE A 130 1.03 -11.71 0.19
N HIS A 131 1.42 -12.07 -1.03
CA HIS A 131 2.83 -12.22 -1.37
C HIS A 131 3.50 -10.85 -1.47
N GLU A 132 3.90 -10.32 -0.31
CA GLU A 132 4.65 -9.06 -0.16
C GLU A 132 5.94 -9.04 -1.03
N GLU A 133 6.55 -10.20 -1.25
CA GLU A 133 7.74 -10.39 -2.09
C GLU A 133 7.50 -10.17 -3.59
N GLU A 134 6.27 -10.34 -4.11
CA GLU A 134 5.95 -10.07 -5.52
C GLU A 134 5.67 -8.58 -5.79
N ILE A 135 5.14 -7.88 -4.78
CA ILE A 135 4.84 -6.44 -4.83
C ILE A 135 6.14 -5.63 -4.88
N GLU A 136 7.16 -6.00 -4.09
CA GLU A 136 8.50 -5.39 -4.19
C GLU A 136 9.20 -5.70 -5.51
N LYS A 137 9.02 -6.91 -6.05
CA LYS A 137 9.61 -7.31 -7.35
C LYS A 137 9.01 -6.54 -8.53
N LEU A 138 7.69 -6.27 -8.48
CA LEU A 138 6.97 -5.48 -9.49
C LEU A 138 7.28 -3.97 -9.41
N GLY A 139 7.59 -3.45 -8.23
CA GLY A 139 8.15 -2.11 -8.04
C GLY A 139 9.51 -1.93 -8.73
N ASN A 140 10.30 -3.00 -8.79
CA ASN A 140 11.63 -3.01 -9.42
C ASN A 140 11.59 -3.29 -10.94
N MET A 141 10.60 -4.06 -11.42
CA MET A 141 10.41 -4.35 -12.86
C MET A 141 9.75 -3.20 -13.65
N SER A 142 9.07 -2.27 -12.97
CA SER A 142 8.43 -1.11 -13.62
C SER A 142 9.40 0.04 -13.97
N ARG A 143 10.72 -0.16 -13.79
CA ARG A 143 11.74 0.87 -14.10
C ARG A 143 12.72 0.49 -15.23
N SER A 144 12.55 -0.66 -15.89
CA SER A 144 13.61 -1.19 -16.78
C SER A 144 13.19 -1.60 -18.21
N SER A 145 12.04 -1.18 -18.73
CA SER A 145 11.69 -1.53 -20.13
C SER A 145 11.00 -0.43 -20.93
N LEU A 146 11.64 0.73 -21.07
CA LEU A 146 11.37 1.64 -22.19
C LEU A 146 12.68 2.32 -22.66
N ASP A 147 13.44 1.60 -23.48
CA ASP A 147 14.30 2.18 -24.51
C ASP A 147 14.28 1.15 -25.66
N SER A 148 13.98 1.46 -26.91
CA SER A 148 14.46 2.59 -27.72
C SER A 148 13.56 2.78 -28.94
N THR A 149 13.41 4.02 -29.44
CA THR A 149 13.88 4.47 -30.78
C THR A 149 13.47 5.94 -31.03
N SER A 150 14.43 6.85 -30.76
CA SER A 150 14.80 8.10 -31.52
C SER A 150 13.74 9.22 -31.70
N THR A 151 13.98 10.52 -31.45
CA THR A 151 15.18 11.39 -31.61
C THR A 151 15.08 12.69 -30.75
N SER A 152 16.25 13.18 -30.31
CA SER A 152 16.68 14.53 -29.81
C SER A 152 15.63 15.53 -29.28
N VAL A 153 15.78 16.14 -28.11
CA VAL A 153 16.72 17.24 -27.80
C VAL A 153 16.78 17.41 -26.27
N THR A 154 17.99 17.56 -25.76
CA THR A 154 18.38 17.69 -24.36
C THR A 154 17.96 19.04 -23.76
N MET A 155 17.30 19.05 -22.61
CA MET A 155 17.41 20.14 -21.62
C MET A 155 17.49 19.53 -20.21
N SER A 156 18.71 19.49 -19.69
CA SER A 156 19.03 19.09 -18.32
C SER A 156 18.58 20.17 -17.34
N SER A 157 17.95 19.78 -16.24
CA SER A 157 17.85 20.61 -15.03
C SER A 157 17.90 19.71 -13.81
N SER A 158 19.12 19.47 -13.34
CA SER A 158 19.44 18.96 -12.01
C SER A 158 19.29 20.08 -10.99
N THR A 159 18.57 19.87 -9.88
CA THR A 159 18.84 20.60 -8.65
C THR A 159 18.56 19.72 -7.43
N ASN A 160 19.65 19.45 -6.71
CA ASN A 160 19.71 18.86 -5.38
C ASN A 160 18.87 19.66 -4.38
N SER A 161 18.23 18.99 -3.43
CA SER A 161 17.87 19.62 -2.15
C SER A 161 18.25 18.70 -1.01
N THR A 162 19.11 19.26 -0.16
CA THR A 162 19.88 18.66 0.91
C THR A 162 19.07 18.62 2.20
N ASN A 163 19.26 17.52 2.94
CA ASN A 163 18.88 17.33 4.34
C ASN A 163 19.26 18.53 5.23
N TYR A 164 18.38 18.93 6.15
CA TYR A 164 18.78 19.62 7.37
C TYR A 164 18.06 19.07 8.60
N THR A 165 18.89 18.60 9.53
CA THR A 165 18.60 18.18 10.89
C THR A 165 18.69 19.39 11.83
N ASN A 166 17.83 19.39 12.86
CA ASN A 166 17.91 20.03 14.18
C ASN A 166 18.19 21.55 14.31
N ALA A 167 17.26 22.27 14.94
CA ALA A 167 17.48 22.90 16.26
C ALA A 167 16.25 23.71 16.70
N SER A 168 15.67 23.31 17.82
CA SER A 168 14.72 24.07 18.61
C SER A 168 15.44 25.12 19.46
N ALA A 169 15.10 26.41 19.32
CA ALA A 169 15.10 27.41 20.39
C ALA A 169 14.53 28.76 19.89
N ILE A 170 13.40 29.15 20.49
CA ILE A 170 13.03 30.49 20.97
C ILE A 170 13.56 31.70 20.18
N GLY A 171 12.66 32.49 19.59
CA GLY A 171 13.02 33.81 19.07
C GLY A 171 11.87 34.57 18.41
N MET A 172 11.41 35.60 19.11
CA MET A 172 10.44 36.62 18.75
C MET A 172 10.59 37.20 17.32
N GLY A 173 9.45 37.59 16.76
CA GLY A 173 9.33 38.11 15.41
C GLY A 173 10.00 39.47 15.18
N ALA A 174 10.28 39.71 13.90
CA ALA A 174 10.39 41.03 13.31
C ALA A 174 10.15 40.93 11.79
N PRO A 175 9.72 42.03 11.15
CA PRO A 175 8.92 42.01 9.93
C PRO A 175 9.66 42.62 8.72
N THR A 176 8.88 42.77 7.65
CA THR A 176 8.98 43.75 6.56
C THR A 176 9.70 43.35 5.29
N ASN A 177 8.98 43.51 4.18
CA ASN A 177 9.46 44.25 3.03
C ASN A 177 8.26 44.90 2.34
N ASN A 178 8.21 46.23 2.34
CA ASN A 178 7.74 47.00 1.19
C ASN A 178 8.40 48.38 1.25
N ALA A 179 9.24 48.62 0.26
CA ALA A 179 9.76 49.93 -0.08
C ALA A 179 8.82 50.58 -1.11
N LEU A 180 8.55 51.89 -0.99
CA LEU A 180 8.88 52.91 -2.00
C LEU A 180 8.44 54.33 -1.57
N SER A 181 9.38 55.27 -1.74
CA SER A 181 9.24 56.71 -2.04
C SER A 181 8.51 57.68 -1.10
N GLY A 182 9.20 58.81 -0.83
CA GLY A 182 8.54 60.09 -0.60
C GLY A 182 9.30 61.07 0.30
N MET A 183 10.29 61.75 -0.26
CA MET A 183 10.90 62.97 0.28
C MET A 183 9.82 64.01 0.59
N ILE A 184 9.78 64.58 1.81
CA ILE A 184 9.49 65.99 2.15
C ILE A 184 9.36 66.16 3.67
N ASP A 185 10.08 67.18 4.13
CA ASP A 185 9.96 68.04 5.32
C ASP A 185 10.25 67.59 6.76
N ALA A 186 10.95 68.53 7.38
CA ALA A 186 11.34 68.60 8.77
C ALA A 186 10.15 68.98 9.64
N SER A 187 9.62 68.02 10.39
CA SER A 187 8.87 68.29 11.61
C SER A 187 9.20 67.18 12.60
N GLU A 188 10.01 67.48 13.61
CA GLU A 188 10.19 66.58 14.77
C GLU A 188 8.81 66.39 15.44
N PRO A 189 8.26 65.17 15.52
CA PRO A 189 7.16 64.92 16.41
C PRO A 189 7.70 64.79 17.83
N GLU A 190 7.07 65.59 18.67
CA GLU A 190 7.07 65.69 20.11
C GLU A 190 7.23 64.35 20.88
N VAL A 191 7.97 64.47 21.98
CA VAL A 191 7.72 63.82 23.28
C VAL A 191 7.31 62.34 23.26
N GLY A 192 8.30 61.47 23.52
CA GLY A 192 8.10 60.23 24.29
C GLY A 192 7.45 59.04 23.59
N GLY A 193 8.15 57.90 23.60
CA GLY A 193 7.50 56.59 23.49
C GLY A 193 7.73 55.78 22.21
N ALA A 194 8.68 56.12 21.34
CA ALA A 194 9.13 55.20 20.29
C ALA A 194 10.24 54.29 20.84
N PRO A 195 10.15 52.95 20.71
CA PRO A 195 11.25 52.05 21.09
C PRO A 195 12.52 52.48 20.34
N ASN A 196 13.64 52.56 21.06
CA ASN A 196 14.97 52.94 20.52
C ASN A 196 15.18 54.42 20.16
N ARG A 197 14.42 55.36 20.73
CA ARG A 197 14.75 56.80 20.70
C ARG A 197 14.90 57.37 22.10
N PHE A 198 16.12 57.73 22.49
CA PHE A 198 16.41 58.41 23.76
C PHE A 198 16.87 59.85 23.48
N LEU A 199 16.17 60.85 24.01
CA LEU A 199 16.48 62.29 23.81
C LEU A 199 16.59 62.71 22.32
N GLY A 200 15.86 62.04 21.43
CA GLY A 200 15.91 62.26 19.98
C GLY A 200 17.09 61.58 19.27
N ILE A 201 17.95 60.86 20.00
CA ILE A 201 19.06 60.09 19.43
C ILE A 201 18.52 58.76 18.90
N THR A 202 18.75 58.50 17.62
CA THR A 202 18.49 57.21 16.96
C THR A 202 19.82 56.47 16.77
N PRO A 203 19.88 55.13 16.80
CA PRO A 203 21.11 54.37 16.52
C PRO A 203 21.80 54.80 15.21
N ALA A 204 21.02 55.14 14.17
CA ALA A 204 21.53 55.67 12.90
C ALA A 204 22.25 57.02 13.02
N TYR A 205 21.82 57.89 13.95
CA TYR A 205 22.49 59.17 14.22
C TYR A 205 23.87 58.94 14.86
N LEU A 206 23.95 58.03 15.83
CA LEU A 206 25.22 57.67 16.48
C LEU A 206 26.23 57.09 15.48
N TRP A 207 25.75 56.22 14.58
CA TRP A 207 26.56 55.69 13.48
C TRP A 207 27.05 56.79 12.53
N GLN A 208 26.20 57.75 12.15
CA GLN A 208 26.63 58.88 11.30
C GLN A 208 27.64 59.81 11.98
N THR A 209 27.51 60.06 13.29
CA THR A 209 28.52 60.81 14.04
C THR A 209 29.85 60.08 14.15
N GLN A 210 29.85 58.73 14.19
CA GLN A 210 31.07 57.93 14.16
C GLN A 210 31.80 58.01 12.81
N PHE A 211 31.08 58.09 11.68
CA PHE A 211 31.69 58.16 10.35
C PHE A 211 32.42 59.48 10.03
N LYS A 212 32.23 60.54 10.83
CA LYS A 212 32.96 61.82 10.65
C LYS A 212 34.37 61.82 11.24
N GLN A 213 34.82 60.74 11.90
CA GLN A 213 36.21 60.61 12.37
C GLN A 213 36.78 59.22 12.03
N PRO A 214 38.07 59.12 11.66
CA PRO A 214 38.64 57.91 11.07
C PRO A 214 38.59 56.71 12.03
N PRO A 215 38.22 55.51 11.55
CA PRO A 215 37.95 54.35 12.40
C PRO A 215 39.23 53.53 12.57
N LEU A 216 40.03 53.85 13.60
CA LEU A 216 40.84 52.90 14.37
C LEU A 216 41.66 53.71 15.38
N SER A 217 41.47 53.43 16.68
CA SER A 217 42.17 54.04 17.84
C SER A 217 41.49 55.23 18.55
N MET A 218 40.15 55.27 18.62
CA MET A 218 39.48 56.07 19.65
C MET A 218 39.46 55.31 20.98
N ASP A 219 40.12 55.87 21.99
CA ASP A 219 40.07 55.39 23.37
C ASP A 219 38.62 55.47 23.88
N THR A 220 38.09 54.37 24.42
CA THR A 220 36.68 54.23 24.83
C THR A 220 36.23 55.34 25.80
N THR A 221 37.16 55.86 26.59
CA THR A 221 36.98 56.98 27.51
C THR A 221 36.68 58.30 26.79
N LYS A 222 37.34 58.60 25.67
CA LYS A 222 37.11 59.83 24.88
C LYS A 222 35.75 59.80 24.18
N TYR A 223 35.34 58.62 23.70
CA TYR A 223 34.01 58.42 23.13
C TYR A 223 32.91 58.64 24.18
N GLN A 224 33.07 58.09 25.38
CA GLN A 224 32.13 58.31 26.48
C GLN A 224 32.03 59.78 26.88
N VAL A 225 33.16 60.52 26.93
CA VAL A 225 33.16 61.96 27.24
C VAL A 225 32.44 62.79 26.17
N LEU A 226 32.65 62.49 24.89
CA LEU A 226 31.96 63.19 23.79
C LEU A 226 30.47 62.89 23.75
N LEU A 227 30.09 61.63 23.97
CA LEU A 227 28.69 61.21 24.04
C LEU A 227 27.99 61.84 25.25
N ALA A 228 28.65 61.86 26.42
CA ALA A 228 28.12 62.50 27.62
C ALA A 228 27.92 64.01 27.41
N ARG A 229 28.84 64.68 26.71
CA ARG A 229 28.70 66.11 26.38
C ARG A 229 27.54 66.39 25.42
N GLU A 230 27.37 65.56 24.40
CA GLU A 230 26.25 65.70 23.45
C GLU A 230 24.90 65.43 24.12
N ILE A 231 24.83 64.42 25.00
CA ILE A 231 23.64 64.14 25.80
C ILE A 231 23.33 65.30 26.74
N ALA A 232 24.35 65.86 27.42
CA ALA A 232 24.20 66.99 28.32
C ALA A 232 23.68 68.24 27.58
N ASN A 233 24.28 68.60 26.43
CA ASN A 233 23.84 69.75 25.63
C ASN A 233 22.40 69.59 25.12
N ARG A 234 21.99 68.38 24.75
CA ARG A 234 20.62 68.09 24.29
C ARG A 234 19.62 68.10 25.43
N LEU A 235 20.04 67.62 26.61
CA LEU A 235 19.23 67.69 27.81
C LEU A 235 19.05 69.15 28.25
N GLU A 236 20.13 69.95 28.25
CA GLU A 236 20.12 71.38 28.52
C GLU A 236 19.18 72.11 27.55
N ALA A 237 19.32 71.90 26.24
CA ALA A 237 18.42 72.50 25.25
C ALA A 237 16.94 72.06 25.39
N LYS A 238 16.67 70.86 25.90
CA LYS A 238 15.29 70.40 26.17
C LYS A 238 14.77 70.96 27.49
N CYS A 239 15.61 71.11 28.51
CA CYS A 239 15.30 71.78 29.77
C CYS A 239 15.05 73.27 29.55
N ASP A 240 15.83 73.94 28.70
CA ASP A 240 15.64 75.34 28.33
C ASP A 240 14.33 75.53 27.56
N LYS A 241 14.04 74.65 26.59
CA LYS A 241 12.74 74.64 25.90
C LYS A 241 11.57 74.38 26.84
N LEU A 242 11.75 73.53 27.85
CA LEU A 242 10.72 73.26 28.85
C LEU A 242 10.57 74.45 29.81
N ALA A 243 11.65 75.10 30.19
CA ALA A 243 11.64 76.31 31.00
C ALA A 243 10.95 77.45 30.25
N ASP A 244 11.25 77.64 28.96
CA ASP A 244 10.56 78.60 28.10
C ASP A 244 9.07 78.27 27.98
N ALA A 245 8.70 76.99 27.80
CA ALA A 245 7.30 76.57 27.74
C ALA A 245 6.54 76.78 29.06
N VAL A 246 7.16 76.51 30.20
CA VAL A 246 6.57 76.74 31.54
C VAL A 246 6.46 78.24 31.85
N VAL A 247 7.45 79.05 31.45
CA VAL A 247 7.39 80.51 31.60
C VAL A 247 6.32 81.13 30.69
N ILE A 248 6.05 80.54 29.52
CA ILE A 248 4.94 80.94 28.64
C ILE A 248 3.58 80.50 29.23
N ASP A 249 3.51 79.32 29.87
CA ASP A 249 2.28 78.79 30.50
C ASP A 249 1.88 79.55 31.78
N ASP A 250 2.85 80.13 32.50
CA ASP A 250 2.59 80.99 33.67
C ASP A 250 1.99 82.36 33.29
N ILE A 251 2.20 82.81 32.05
CA ILE A 251 1.70 84.13 31.57
C ILE A 251 0.27 84.05 31.04
N ASP A 252 -0.18 82.88 30.56
CA ASP A 252 -1.54 82.68 30.01
C ASP A 252 -2.44 81.74 30.84
N SER A 253 -2.05 81.39 32.08
CA SER A 253 -2.86 80.63 33.03
C SER A 253 -4.01 81.44 33.65
N SER A 254 -4.88 82.01 32.81
CA SER A 254 -6.24 82.33 33.22
C SER A 254 -7.26 81.52 32.40
N ASN A 255 -7.90 80.58 33.10
CA ASN A 255 -9.23 80.03 32.81
C ASN A 255 -9.41 78.73 31.97
N GLY A 256 -8.36 78.00 31.60
CA GLY A 256 -8.50 76.76 30.80
C GLY A 256 -8.51 75.43 31.57
N HIS A 257 -7.74 75.30 32.65
CA HIS A 257 -7.34 73.97 33.16
C HIS A 257 -8.24 73.33 34.23
N GLN A 258 -9.20 74.05 34.83
CA GLN A 258 -10.12 73.45 35.82
C GLN A 258 -11.21 72.55 35.19
N SER A 259 -11.42 72.66 33.87
CA SER A 259 -12.41 71.87 33.09
C SER A 259 -11.88 70.51 32.63
N LEU A 260 -10.56 70.38 32.42
CA LEU A 260 -9.96 69.15 31.85
C LEU A 260 -9.71 68.08 32.91
N THR A 261 -9.32 68.47 34.12
CA THR A 261 -9.05 67.53 35.23
C THR A 261 -10.35 67.00 35.87
N SER A 262 -11.42 67.79 35.87
CA SER A 262 -12.72 67.40 36.43
C SER A 262 -13.52 66.44 35.53
N ARG A 263 -13.25 66.42 34.21
CA ARG A 263 -13.86 65.48 33.24
C ARG A 263 -13.09 64.18 33.04
N LEU A 264 -11.88 64.07 33.58
CA LEU A 264 -11.06 62.85 33.46
C LEU A 264 -11.73 61.63 34.11
N PRO A 265 -12.32 61.71 35.33
CA PRO A 265 -13.01 60.58 35.94
C PRO A 265 -14.22 60.10 35.14
N GLU A 266 -14.95 61.01 34.49
CA GLU A 266 -16.10 60.68 33.63
C GLU A 266 -15.65 59.99 32.33
N ARG A 267 -14.54 60.45 31.71
CA ARG A 267 -13.96 59.79 30.53
C ARG A 267 -13.39 58.41 30.86
N VAL A 268 -12.75 58.27 32.01
CA VAL A 268 -12.25 56.98 32.51
C VAL A 268 -13.43 56.05 32.81
N LYS A 269 -14.52 56.56 33.41
CA LYS A 269 -15.73 55.77 33.64
C LYS A 269 -16.35 55.27 32.33
N LEU A 270 -16.52 56.13 31.33
CA LEU A 270 -17.02 55.72 30.01
C LEU A 270 -16.08 54.72 29.33
N SER A 271 -14.77 54.91 29.46
CA SER A 271 -13.78 53.96 28.93
C SER A 271 -13.82 52.61 29.64
N ILE A 272 -14.05 52.59 30.96
CA ILE A 272 -14.22 51.34 31.71
C ILE A 272 -15.51 50.65 31.27
N GLU A 273 -16.62 51.36 31.15
CA GLU A 273 -17.90 50.80 30.68
C GLU A 273 -17.80 50.27 29.23
N GLU A 274 -16.99 50.90 28.39
CA GLU A 274 -16.71 50.43 27.02
C GLU A 274 -15.83 49.17 27.03
N ILE A 275 -14.76 49.15 27.82
CA ILE A 275 -13.91 47.95 27.99
C ILE A 275 -14.69 46.78 28.59
N GLU A 276 -15.55 47.02 29.58
CA GLU A 276 -16.39 45.99 30.19
C GLU A 276 -17.40 45.41 29.19
N ARG A 277 -17.98 46.27 28.34
CA ARG A 277 -18.86 45.81 27.25
C ARG A 277 -18.10 44.97 26.24
N GLU A 278 -16.95 45.46 25.78
CA GLU A 278 -16.08 44.71 24.87
C GLU A 278 -15.70 43.36 25.49
N GLU A 279 -15.32 43.32 26.78
CA GLU A 279 -14.98 42.07 27.47
C GLU A 279 -16.14 41.07 27.48
N THR A 280 -17.38 41.53 27.65
CA THR A 280 -18.56 40.65 27.56
C THR A 280 -18.78 40.12 26.14
N GLU A 281 -18.56 40.94 25.11
CA GLU A 281 -18.64 40.54 23.70
C GLU A 281 -17.56 39.50 23.37
N TRP A 282 -16.30 39.75 23.76
CA TRP A 282 -15.19 38.80 23.59
C TRP A 282 -15.47 37.47 24.30
N ARG A 283 -16.11 37.52 25.47
CA ARG A 283 -16.47 36.32 26.24
C ARG A 283 -17.59 35.53 25.57
N GLU A 284 -18.60 36.22 25.04
CA GLU A 284 -19.67 35.59 24.26
C GLU A 284 -19.13 34.96 22.98
N ASP A 285 -18.21 35.63 22.28
CA ASP A 285 -17.54 35.10 21.10
C ASP A 285 -16.74 33.84 21.41
N LEU A 286 -15.99 33.82 22.51
CA LEU A 286 -15.26 32.63 22.97
C LEU A 286 -16.21 31.45 23.21
N TYR A 287 -17.31 31.67 23.95
CA TYR A 287 -18.30 30.61 24.20
C TYR A 287 -19.02 30.15 22.94
N SER A 288 -19.30 31.06 22.00
CA SER A 288 -19.89 30.72 20.71
C SER A 288 -18.94 29.86 19.87
N SER A 289 -17.63 30.14 19.93
CA SER A 289 -16.60 29.37 19.26
C SER A 289 -16.46 27.98 19.86
N ASP A 290 -16.41 27.87 21.19
CA ASP A 290 -16.35 26.58 21.88
C ASP A 290 -17.57 25.70 21.57
N ARG A 291 -18.77 26.30 21.47
CA ARG A 291 -19.98 25.58 21.05
C ARG A 291 -19.87 25.06 19.62
N LYS A 292 -19.38 25.86 18.68
CA LYS A 292 -19.14 25.44 17.29
C LYS A 292 -18.10 24.32 17.22
N PHE A 293 -17.04 24.40 18.02
CA PHE A 293 -16.05 23.32 18.10
C PHE A 293 -16.65 22.01 18.61
N ALA A 294 -17.46 22.05 19.67
CA ALA A 294 -18.16 20.87 20.17
C ALA A 294 -19.08 20.25 19.10
N GLU A 295 -19.76 21.07 18.31
CA GLU A 295 -20.58 20.62 17.17
C GLU A 295 -19.73 19.95 16.08
N TYR A 296 -18.57 20.50 15.72
CA TYR A 296 -17.65 19.88 14.77
C TYR A 296 -17.12 18.53 15.26
N TYR A 297 -16.71 18.45 16.53
CA TYR A 297 -16.23 17.19 17.11
C TYR A 297 -17.33 16.11 17.13
N ASN A 298 -18.58 16.50 17.42
CA ASN A 298 -19.71 15.58 17.38
C ASN A 298 -20.01 15.07 15.96
N VAL A 299 -19.95 15.93 14.94
CA VAL A 299 -20.10 15.49 13.54
C VAL A 299 -18.95 14.56 13.13
N LEU A 300 -17.72 14.87 13.56
CA LEU A 300 -16.56 14.02 13.29
C LEU A 300 -16.70 12.64 13.93
N GLU A 301 -17.21 12.58 15.17
CA GLU A 301 -17.50 11.32 15.86
C GLU A 301 -18.58 10.50 15.13
N GLN A 302 -19.61 11.16 14.60
CA GLN A 302 -20.66 10.51 13.81
C GLN A 302 -20.11 9.97 12.48
N ILE A 303 -19.27 10.73 11.78
CA ILE A 303 -18.60 10.27 10.55
C ILE A 303 -17.70 9.09 10.84
N LEU A 304 -16.90 9.16 11.92
CA LEU A 304 -16.03 8.06 12.34
C LEU A 304 -16.86 6.81 12.68
N GLY A 305 -17.98 6.97 13.39
CA GLY A 305 -18.90 5.88 13.71
C GLY A 305 -19.47 5.20 12.47
N VAL A 306 -19.89 5.99 11.46
CA VAL A 306 -20.36 5.45 10.18
C VAL A 306 -19.24 4.77 9.40
N LEU A 307 -18.02 5.33 9.40
CA LEU A 307 -16.87 4.71 8.74
C LEU A 307 -16.51 3.37 9.37
N ILE A 308 -16.55 3.28 10.71
CA ILE A 308 -16.33 2.03 11.44
C ILE A 308 -17.41 0.99 11.09
N LYS A 309 -18.69 1.38 11.08
CA LYS A 309 -19.79 0.51 10.65
C LYS A 309 -19.60 0.03 9.22
N LEU A 310 -19.24 0.92 8.29
CA LEU A 310 -19.02 0.57 6.89
C LEU A 310 -17.86 -0.41 6.72
N VAL A 311 -16.74 -0.21 7.43
CA VAL A 311 -15.61 -1.14 7.37
C VAL A 311 -15.96 -2.49 8.00
N LYS A 312 -16.61 -2.50 9.17
CA LYS A 312 -16.96 -3.75 9.86
C LYS A 312 -18.03 -4.53 9.10
N ASP A 313 -19.12 -3.89 8.74
CA ASP A 313 -20.32 -4.57 8.23
C ASP A 313 -20.20 -4.83 6.72
N ILE A 314 -19.66 -3.89 5.95
CA ILE A 314 -19.58 -4.02 4.48
C ILE A 314 -18.29 -4.68 4.04
N LYS A 315 -17.13 -4.28 4.56
CA LYS A 315 -15.86 -4.90 4.13
C LYS A 315 -15.59 -6.21 4.85
N LEU A 316 -15.57 -6.21 6.18
CA LEU A 316 -15.15 -7.38 6.95
C LEU A 316 -16.21 -8.49 6.95
N GLN A 317 -17.46 -8.15 7.27
CA GLN A 317 -18.52 -9.15 7.42
C GLN A 317 -19.00 -9.71 6.07
N HIS A 318 -19.06 -8.89 5.01
CA HIS A 318 -19.39 -9.40 3.68
C HIS A 318 -18.28 -10.30 3.14
N GLN A 319 -17.01 -9.95 3.37
CA GLN A 319 -15.88 -10.81 3.00
C GLN A 319 -15.95 -12.14 3.74
N HIS A 320 -16.17 -12.13 5.05
CA HIS A 320 -16.35 -13.36 5.83
C HIS A 320 -17.49 -14.25 5.28
N LYS A 321 -18.66 -13.66 4.99
CA LYS A 321 -19.80 -14.41 4.42
C LYS A 321 -19.47 -15.01 3.05
N TYR A 322 -18.75 -14.27 2.21
CA TYR A 322 -18.33 -14.75 0.90
C TYR A 322 -17.33 -15.90 1.03
N ASP A 323 -16.33 -15.76 1.90
CA ASP A 323 -15.31 -16.78 2.16
C ASP A 323 -15.93 -18.05 2.76
N GLU A 324 -16.93 -17.91 3.62
CA GLU A 324 -17.68 -19.04 4.19
C GLU A 324 -18.46 -19.81 3.10
N LEU A 325 -19.09 -19.09 2.16
CA LEU A 325 -19.76 -19.71 1.00
C LEU A 325 -18.74 -20.41 0.08
N GLN A 326 -17.60 -19.78 -0.18
CA GLN A 326 -16.54 -20.37 -1.00
C GLN A 326 -15.97 -21.63 -0.34
N LYS A 327 -15.72 -21.60 0.97
CA LYS A 327 -15.28 -22.75 1.76
C LYS A 327 -16.29 -23.90 1.66
N THR A 328 -17.57 -23.62 1.90
CA THR A 328 -18.61 -24.68 1.83
C THR A 328 -18.71 -25.28 0.43
N TRP A 329 -18.64 -24.46 -0.63
CA TRP A 329 -18.62 -24.93 -2.01
C TRP A 329 -17.40 -25.82 -2.30
N LEU A 330 -16.19 -25.40 -1.90
CA LEU A 330 -14.96 -26.18 -2.06
C LEU A 330 -15.03 -27.50 -1.31
N CYS A 331 -15.50 -27.49 -0.05
CA CYS A 331 -15.71 -28.71 0.72
C CYS A 331 -16.66 -29.68 -0.01
N LYS A 332 -17.81 -29.20 -0.51
CA LYS A 332 -18.74 -30.04 -1.27
C LYS A 332 -18.16 -30.58 -2.57
N ARG A 333 -17.34 -29.79 -3.25
CA ARG A 333 -16.62 -30.24 -4.45
C ARG A 333 -15.59 -31.32 -4.12
N CYS A 334 -14.84 -31.18 -3.02
CA CYS A 334 -13.90 -32.20 -2.54
C CYS A 334 -14.62 -33.49 -2.12
N GLU A 335 -15.72 -33.39 -1.37
CA GLU A 335 -16.56 -34.55 -1.02
C GLU A 335 -17.05 -35.27 -2.27
N THR A 336 -17.51 -34.52 -3.27
CA THR A 336 -17.97 -35.09 -4.55
C THR A 336 -16.84 -35.79 -5.30
N MET A 337 -15.65 -35.20 -5.33
CA MET A 337 -14.48 -35.80 -5.98
C MET A 337 -14.02 -37.06 -5.23
N SER A 338 -14.03 -37.04 -3.90
CA SER A 338 -13.74 -38.22 -3.08
C SER A 338 -14.73 -39.36 -3.34
N ALA A 339 -16.03 -39.05 -3.44
CA ALA A 339 -17.04 -40.04 -3.80
C ALA A 339 -16.82 -40.62 -5.21
N LYS A 340 -16.47 -39.78 -6.19
CA LYS A 340 -16.13 -40.24 -7.55
C LYS A 340 -14.91 -41.17 -7.55
N LEU A 341 -13.87 -40.84 -6.79
CA LEU A 341 -12.69 -41.69 -6.65
C LEU A 341 -13.04 -43.03 -6.00
N GLY A 342 -13.88 -43.05 -4.96
CA GLY A 342 -14.35 -44.30 -4.35
C GLY A 342 -15.15 -45.18 -5.32
N VAL A 343 -15.97 -44.58 -6.19
CA VAL A 343 -16.66 -45.33 -7.26
C VAL A 343 -15.67 -45.92 -8.26
N LEU A 344 -14.66 -45.16 -8.69
CA LEU A 344 -13.61 -45.66 -9.58
C LEU A 344 -12.81 -46.79 -8.96
N GLU A 345 -12.49 -46.70 -7.67
CA GLU A 345 -11.84 -47.78 -6.92
C GLU A 345 -12.69 -49.06 -6.95
N HIS A 346 -13.99 -48.95 -6.68
CA HIS A 346 -14.90 -50.10 -6.74
C HIS A 346 -15.03 -50.69 -8.15
N ILE A 347 -15.03 -49.85 -9.20
CA ILE A 347 -15.03 -50.32 -10.59
C ILE A 347 -13.75 -51.09 -10.88
N LEU A 348 -12.59 -50.54 -10.51
CA LEU A 348 -11.30 -51.23 -10.69
C LEU A 348 -11.25 -52.56 -9.92
N LEU A 349 -11.78 -52.60 -8.69
CA LEU A 349 -11.86 -53.84 -7.92
C LEU A 349 -12.77 -54.89 -8.59
N LEU A 350 -13.91 -54.47 -9.13
CA LEU A 350 -14.81 -55.37 -9.87
C LEU A 350 -14.17 -55.90 -11.16
N GLU A 351 -13.44 -55.05 -11.90
CA GLU A 351 -12.75 -55.44 -13.13
C GLU A 351 -11.54 -56.34 -12.87
N THR A 352 -10.80 -56.11 -11.78
CA THR A 352 -9.61 -56.92 -11.43
C THR A 352 -9.97 -58.23 -10.74
N TYR A 353 -10.94 -58.22 -9.84
CA TYR A 353 -11.38 -59.38 -9.06
C TYR A 353 -12.71 -59.93 -9.58
N THR A 354 -12.65 -60.48 -10.78
CA THR A 354 -13.74 -61.26 -11.37
C THR A 354 -13.93 -62.61 -10.65
N PRO A 355 -15.11 -63.24 -10.75
CA PRO A 355 -15.36 -64.57 -10.16
C PRO A 355 -14.42 -65.67 -10.69
N GLU A 356 -13.75 -65.45 -11.82
CA GLU A 356 -12.78 -66.37 -12.41
C GLU A 356 -11.34 -66.08 -11.95
N THR A 357 -10.97 -64.81 -11.78
CA THR A 357 -9.62 -64.42 -11.34
C THR A 357 -9.40 -64.70 -9.86
N ILE A 358 -10.43 -64.60 -9.01
CA ILE A 358 -10.32 -64.87 -7.56
C ILE A 358 -9.91 -66.33 -7.27
N PRO A 359 -10.56 -67.38 -7.82
CA PRO A 359 -10.12 -68.76 -7.63
C PRO A 359 -8.72 -69.04 -8.18
N ALA A 360 -8.37 -68.44 -9.33
CA ALA A 360 -7.03 -68.54 -9.91
C ALA A 360 -5.97 -67.95 -8.98
N LEU A 361 -6.23 -66.78 -8.40
CA LEU A 361 -5.34 -66.13 -7.44
C LEU A 361 -5.15 -66.98 -6.18
N HIS A 362 -6.22 -67.62 -5.68
CA HIS A 362 -6.14 -68.53 -4.52
C HIS A 362 -5.29 -69.75 -4.84
N LYS A 363 -5.38 -70.30 -6.05
CA LYS A 363 -4.56 -71.44 -6.48
C LYS A 363 -3.08 -71.04 -6.59
N ILE A 364 -2.78 -69.86 -7.13
CA ILE A 364 -1.42 -69.31 -7.18
C ILE A 364 -0.88 -69.07 -5.77
N ARG A 365 -1.68 -68.46 -4.89
CA ARG A 365 -1.31 -68.22 -3.49
C ARG A 365 -0.98 -69.53 -2.78
N LYS A 366 -1.81 -70.56 -2.95
CA LYS A 366 -1.58 -71.88 -2.35
C LYS A 366 -0.27 -72.49 -2.85
N TYR A 367 -0.03 -72.48 -4.16
CA TYR A 367 1.22 -72.98 -4.74
C TYR A 367 2.45 -72.22 -4.23
N LEU A 368 2.38 -70.89 -4.15
CA LEU A 368 3.47 -70.08 -3.62
C LEU A 368 3.74 -70.39 -2.15
N VAL A 369 2.70 -70.50 -1.33
CA VAL A 369 2.84 -70.85 0.09
C VAL A 369 3.48 -72.24 0.23
N GLU A 370 2.96 -73.26 -0.46
CA GLU A 370 3.52 -74.61 -0.45
C GLU A 370 4.98 -74.62 -0.91
N SER A 371 5.31 -73.92 -2.00
CA SER A 371 6.68 -73.81 -2.49
C SER A 371 7.61 -73.09 -1.51
N THR A 372 7.13 -72.04 -0.83
CA THR A 372 7.92 -71.36 0.20
C THR A 372 8.12 -72.22 1.44
N GLU A 373 7.12 -72.99 1.85
CA GLU A 373 7.22 -73.94 2.96
C GLU A 373 8.23 -75.04 2.62
N GLU A 374 8.15 -75.65 1.43
CA GLU A 374 9.11 -76.64 0.94
C GLU A 374 10.54 -76.09 0.89
N ALA A 375 10.72 -74.88 0.36
CA ALA A 375 12.02 -74.21 0.32
C ALA A 375 12.55 -73.92 1.73
N SER A 376 11.68 -73.50 2.65
CA SER A 376 12.05 -73.26 4.05
C SER A 376 12.43 -74.54 4.77
N LEU A 377 11.74 -75.65 4.51
CA LEU A 377 12.07 -76.97 5.05
C LEU A 377 13.41 -77.46 4.50
N ALA A 378 13.65 -77.30 3.19
CA ALA A 378 14.92 -77.63 2.56
C ALA A 378 16.08 -76.79 3.12
N TYR A 379 15.86 -75.48 3.30
CA TYR A 379 16.82 -74.57 3.93
C TYR A 379 17.12 -74.98 5.37
N ASN A 380 16.09 -75.18 6.19
CA ASN A 380 16.25 -75.61 7.57
C ASN A 380 17.02 -76.94 7.66
N LYS A 381 16.71 -77.90 6.78
CA LYS A 381 17.43 -79.17 6.68
C LYS A 381 18.90 -79.00 6.27
N ALA A 382 19.21 -78.06 5.38
CA ALA A 382 20.59 -77.74 5.01
C ALA A 382 21.33 -77.07 6.19
N VAL A 383 20.67 -76.15 6.90
CA VAL A 383 21.24 -75.48 8.08
C VAL A 383 21.49 -76.46 9.22
N THR A 384 20.59 -77.41 9.48
CA THR A 384 20.83 -78.45 10.51
C THR A 384 22.02 -79.32 10.13
N ARG A 385 22.13 -79.74 8.87
CA ARG A 385 23.31 -80.47 8.37
C ARG A 385 24.60 -79.66 8.49
N LEU A 386 24.58 -78.38 8.15
CA LEU A 386 25.74 -77.50 8.33
C LEU A 386 26.14 -77.37 9.80
N ARG A 387 25.16 -77.27 10.71
CA ARG A 387 25.42 -77.24 12.15
C ARG A 387 26.04 -78.54 12.65
N GLU A 388 25.62 -79.69 12.12
CA GLU A 388 26.24 -80.99 12.41
C GLU A 388 27.72 -81.00 11.99
N TYR A 389 28.05 -80.47 10.80
CA TYR A 389 29.45 -80.36 10.35
C TYR A 389 30.28 -79.36 11.16
N GLN A 390 29.69 -78.22 11.56
CA GLN A 390 30.36 -77.23 12.43
C GLN A 390 30.67 -77.78 13.83
N GLY A 391 29.94 -78.80 14.28
CA GLY A 391 30.21 -79.49 15.55
C GLY A 391 31.35 -80.53 15.48
N VAL A 392 31.91 -80.79 14.30
CA VAL A 392 33.03 -81.73 14.11
C VAL A 392 34.36 -81.03 14.41
N ASP A 393 35.33 -81.78 14.94
CA ASP A 393 36.68 -81.34 15.33
C ASP A 393 37.39 -80.50 14.24
N PRO A 394 38.08 -79.38 14.58
CA PRO A 394 38.84 -78.56 13.62
C PRO A 394 39.82 -79.30 12.71
N HIS A 395 40.25 -80.52 13.06
CA HIS A 395 41.03 -81.38 12.17
C HIS A 395 40.28 -81.76 10.89
N PHE A 396 38.95 -81.91 10.97
CA PHE A 396 38.08 -82.23 9.85
C PHE A 396 38.06 -81.13 8.77
N ASP A 397 38.13 -79.85 9.15
CA ASP A 397 38.22 -78.73 8.20
C ASP A 397 39.49 -78.78 7.35
N ASN A 398 40.60 -79.27 7.94
CA ASN A 398 41.86 -79.42 7.23
C ASN A 398 41.77 -80.58 6.21
N ILE A 399 41.14 -81.68 6.60
CA ILE A 399 40.89 -82.83 5.71
C ILE A 399 39.93 -82.44 4.58
N ALA A 400 38.86 -81.70 4.88
CA ALA A 400 37.90 -81.22 3.88
C ALA A 400 38.56 -80.29 2.86
N ARG A 401 39.47 -79.40 3.29
CA ARG A 401 40.29 -78.55 2.40
C ARG A 401 41.22 -79.39 1.51
N GLN A 402 41.94 -80.34 2.08
CA GLN A 402 42.81 -81.23 1.30
C GLN A 402 42.02 -82.07 0.28
N TYR A 403 40.86 -82.59 0.69
CA TYR A 403 39.96 -83.31 -0.21
C TYR A 403 39.45 -82.40 -1.34
N HIS A 404 39.04 -81.18 -1.04
CA HIS A 404 38.62 -80.20 -2.04
C HIS A 404 39.72 -79.90 -3.06
N ASP A 405 40.96 -79.70 -2.59
CA ASP A 405 42.11 -79.45 -3.46
C ASP A 405 42.42 -80.65 -4.37
N ILE A 406 42.27 -81.88 -3.87
CA ILE A 406 42.46 -83.11 -4.64
C ILE A 406 41.34 -83.27 -5.67
N VAL A 407 40.07 -83.06 -5.29
CA VAL A 407 38.93 -83.12 -6.21
C VAL A 407 39.09 -82.10 -7.33
N LYS A 408 39.46 -80.86 -7.01
CA LYS A 408 39.72 -79.82 -8.00
C LYS A 408 40.85 -80.20 -8.97
N LYS A 409 41.91 -80.82 -8.46
CA LYS A 409 42.99 -81.36 -9.33
C LYS A 409 42.48 -82.50 -10.21
N LEU A 410 41.66 -83.41 -9.68
CA LEU A 410 41.07 -84.50 -10.46
C LEU A 410 40.12 -84.00 -11.54
N GLU A 411 39.28 -83.01 -11.26
CA GLU A 411 38.41 -82.37 -12.26
C GLU A 411 39.24 -81.71 -13.36
N ASN A 412 40.30 -80.99 -13.00
CA ASN A 412 41.22 -80.39 -13.97
C ASN A 412 41.92 -81.46 -14.82
N MET A 413 42.36 -82.57 -14.22
CA MET A 413 42.98 -83.68 -14.94
C MET A 413 41.97 -84.41 -15.83
N GLN A 414 40.76 -84.67 -15.35
CA GLN A 414 39.68 -85.26 -16.15
C GLN A 414 39.32 -84.36 -17.33
N TRP A 415 39.21 -83.04 -17.10
CA TRP A 415 39.00 -82.07 -18.15
C TRP A 415 40.15 -82.10 -19.17
N THR A 416 41.40 -82.16 -18.70
CA THR A 416 42.59 -82.25 -19.57
C THR A 416 42.62 -83.56 -20.36
N ILE A 417 42.31 -84.69 -19.73
CA ILE A 417 42.24 -86.01 -20.38
C ILE A 417 41.12 -86.02 -21.42
N HIS A 418 39.94 -85.49 -21.07
CA HIS A 418 38.82 -85.39 -21.98
C HIS A 418 39.17 -84.51 -23.19
N GLN A 419 39.87 -83.40 -22.96
CA GLN A 419 40.37 -82.53 -24.02
C GLN A 419 41.37 -83.27 -24.93
N VAL A 420 42.34 -83.98 -24.35
CA VAL A 420 43.34 -84.78 -25.09
C VAL A 420 42.67 -85.95 -25.84
N GLU A 421 41.64 -86.57 -25.28
CA GLU A 421 40.85 -87.61 -25.95
C GLU A 421 40.08 -87.05 -27.15
N MET A 422 39.50 -85.84 -27.01
CA MET A 422 38.87 -85.12 -28.12
C MET A 422 39.89 -84.76 -29.22
N ASP A 423 41.13 -84.40 -28.84
CA ASP A 423 42.20 -84.06 -29.77
C ASP A 423 42.78 -85.31 -30.47
N LEU A 424 42.94 -86.44 -29.76
CA LEU A 424 43.38 -87.73 -30.32
C LEU A 424 42.34 -88.33 -31.27
N LYS A 425 41.04 -88.21 -30.96
CA LYS A 425 39.94 -88.58 -31.88
C LYS A 425 39.87 -87.66 -33.10
N ARG A 426 40.52 -86.49 -33.07
CA ARG A 426 40.59 -85.54 -34.18
C ARG A 426 41.83 -85.69 -35.07
N LEU A 427 42.82 -86.52 -34.72
CA LEU A 427 43.92 -86.81 -35.64
C LEU A 427 43.48 -87.84 -36.70
N PRO A 428 43.66 -87.56 -38.01
CA PRO A 428 43.34 -88.51 -39.06
C PRO A 428 44.29 -89.70 -38.97
N GLY A 429 43.75 -90.92 -38.97
CA GLY A 429 44.54 -92.09 -39.32
C GLY A 429 45.19 -91.86 -40.69
N ASP A 430 46.49 -92.11 -40.78
CA ASP A 430 47.21 -92.09 -42.04
C ASP A 430 46.49 -92.97 -43.08
N PRO A 431 46.41 -92.52 -44.35
CA PRO A 431 45.99 -93.36 -45.44
C PRO A 431 47.18 -94.19 -45.90
N SER A 432 47.16 -95.51 -45.75
CA SER A 432 47.72 -96.40 -46.79
C SER A 432 47.41 -97.88 -46.57
N ASN A 433 47.17 -98.52 -47.72
CA ASN A 433 47.46 -99.92 -48.03
C ASN A 433 48.76 -100.43 -47.43
#